data_AF-A0A529PH93-F1
#
_entry.id   AF-A0A529PH93-F1
#
_cell.length_a   1.000
_cell.length_b   1.000
_cell.length_c   1.000
_cell.angle_alpha   90.00
_cell.angle_beta   90.00
_cell.angle_gamma   90.00
#
_symmetry.space_group_name_H-M   'P 1'
#
loop_
_entity.id
_entity.type
_entity.pdbx_description
1 polymer ?
#
loop_
_entity_poly.entity_id
_entity_poly.type
_entity_poly.pdbx_seq_one_letter_code
_entity_poly.pdbx_strand_id
1 'polypeptide(L)'
;RGLGGVDRAALGLPSEEAYVEAYCLRRGLTGIDNWSFFLAFSFFRLAAICQGVYRRALDGNASNPEKAKTYGEAVKLLAALAVDLIDNKI
;
A
#
# COMPACT_ATOMS: atom_id res chain seq x y z
N ARG A 1 6.68 10.29 0.88
CA ARG A 1 5.49 10.92 1.48
C ARG A 1 4.29 10.53 0.64
N GLY A 2 3.18 10.09 1.25
CA GLY A 2 1.94 9.74 0.54
C GLY A 2 0.91 10.88 0.53
N LEU A 3 -0.32 10.61 0.06
CA LEU A 3 -1.44 11.57 -0.02
C LEU A 3 -2.36 11.57 1.22
N GLY A 4 -1.90 11.05 2.35
CA GLY A 4 -2.68 11.07 3.61
C GLY A 4 -2.91 12.50 4.10
N GLY A 5 -4.17 12.84 4.41
CA GLY A 5 -4.57 14.18 4.86
C GLY A 5 -4.57 15.26 3.77
N VAL A 6 -4.37 14.90 2.51
CA VAL A 6 -4.45 15.81 1.37
C VAL A 6 -5.88 15.82 0.83
N ASP A 7 -6.46 17.00 0.60
CA ASP A 7 -7.69 17.14 -0.18
C ASP A 7 -7.38 16.85 -1.65
N ARG A 8 -7.66 15.61 -2.05
CA ARG A 8 -7.39 15.13 -3.41
C ARG A 8 -8.28 15.83 -4.43
N ALA A 9 -9.52 16.14 -4.06
CA ALA A 9 -10.48 16.79 -4.95
C ALA A 9 -10.05 18.23 -5.26
N ALA A 10 -9.59 18.98 -4.25
CA ALA A 10 -9.04 20.33 -4.44
C ALA A 10 -7.81 20.37 -5.36
N LEU A 11 -7.07 19.25 -5.45
CA LEU A 11 -5.92 19.10 -6.36
C LEU A 11 -6.31 18.56 -7.75
N GLY A 12 -7.60 18.35 -8.01
CA GLY A 12 -8.08 17.77 -9.27
C GLY A 12 -7.71 16.29 -9.42
N LEU A 13 -7.38 15.59 -8.33
CA LEU A 13 -7.09 14.17 -8.35
C LEU A 13 -8.40 13.37 -8.22
N PRO A 14 -8.58 12.29 -9.01
CA PRO A 14 -9.76 11.44 -8.89
C PRO A 14 -9.78 10.71 -7.54
N SER A 15 -10.97 10.33 -7.10
CA SER A 15 -11.12 9.36 -6.01
C SER A 15 -10.63 7.98 -6.46
N GLU A 16 -10.46 7.07 -5.51
CA GLU A 16 -10.07 5.69 -5.84
C GLU A 16 -11.14 5.02 -6.70
N GLU A 17 -12.41 5.19 -6.33
CA GLU A 17 -13.57 4.61 -7.01
C GLU A 17 -13.67 5.12 -8.45
N ALA A 18 -13.55 6.44 -8.64
CA ALA A 18 -13.57 7.06 -9.97
C ALA A 18 -12.40 6.56 -10.83
N TYR A 19 -11.23 6.31 -10.22
CA TYR A 19 -10.08 5.78 -10.94
C TYR A 19 -10.29 4.31 -11.35
N VAL A 20 -10.82 3.48 -10.45
CA VAL A 20 -11.15 2.07 -10.72
C VAL A 20 -12.25 1.95 -11.78
N GLU A 21 -13.29 2.77 -11.73
CA GLU A 21 -14.35 2.79 -12.74
C GLU A 21 -13.79 3.15 -14.12
N ALA A 22 -12.99 4.21 -14.20
CA ALA A 22 -12.36 4.61 -15.46
C ALA A 22 -11.39 3.55 -15.98
N TYR A 23 -10.72 2.79 -15.11
CA TYR A 23 -9.93 1.63 -15.51
C TYR A 23 -10.82 0.53 -16.08
N CYS A 24 -11.89 0.15 -15.39
CA CYS A 24 -12.82 -0.90 -15.82
C CYS A 24 -13.40 -0.60 -17.21
N LEU A 25 -13.85 0.64 -17.43
CA LEU A 25 -14.36 1.10 -18.73
C LEU A 25 -13.35 0.90 -19.86
N ARG A 26 -12.09 1.32 -19.66
CA ARG A 26 -11.01 1.17 -20.66
C ARG A 26 -10.65 -0.28 -20.93
N ARG A 27 -10.94 -1.18 -20.00
CA ARG A 27 -10.64 -2.61 -20.10
C ARG A 27 -11.85 -3.45 -20.52
N GLY A 28 -13.02 -2.84 -20.71
CA GLY A 28 -14.27 -3.55 -21.00
C GLY A 28 -14.74 -4.43 -19.83
N LEU A 29 -14.39 -4.06 -18.60
CA LEU A 29 -14.79 -4.75 -17.37
C LEU A 29 -16.01 -4.06 -16.78
N THR A 30 -16.91 -4.83 -16.17
CA THR A 30 -18.10 -4.32 -15.48
C THR A 30 -17.80 -3.82 -14.07
N GLY A 31 -16.66 -4.22 -13.49
CA GLY A 31 -16.22 -3.88 -12.16
C GLY A 31 -15.10 -4.81 -11.69
N ILE A 32 -14.62 -4.59 -10.47
CA ILE A 32 -13.68 -5.50 -9.79
C ILE A 32 -14.30 -5.92 -8.47
N ASP A 33 -14.75 -7.18 -8.40
CA ASP A 33 -15.29 -7.74 -7.18
C ASP A 33 -14.21 -7.87 -6.11
N ASN A 34 -14.61 -7.70 -4.84
CA ASN A 34 -13.71 -7.83 -3.69
C ASN A 34 -12.45 -6.96 -3.81
N TRP A 35 -12.61 -5.70 -4.22
CA TRP A 35 -11.51 -4.75 -4.38
C TRP A 35 -10.57 -4.68 -3.15
N SER A 36 -11.14 -4.74 -1.94
CA SER A 36 -10.41 -4.76 -0.68
C SER A 36 -9.40 -5.90 -0.56
N PHE A 37 -9.63 -7.07 -1.16
CA PHE A 37 -8.64 -8.15 -1.20
C PHE A 37 -7.38 -7.74 -1.96
N PHE A 38 -7.51 -7.08 -3.11
CA PHE A 38 -6.36 -6.65 -3.91
C PHE A 38 -5.54 -5.58 -3.21
N LEU A 39 -6.21 -4.67 -2.51
CA LEU A 39 -5.57 -3.66 -1.67
C LEU A 39 -4.85 -4.30 -0.48
N ALA A 40 -5.51 -5.19 0.27
CA ALA A 40 -4.92 -5.92 1.40
C ALA A 40 -3.70 -6.74 0.97
N PHE A 41 -3.80 -7.46 -0.16
CA PHE A 41 -2.69 -8.19 -0.75
C PHE A 41 -1.54 -7.24 -1.14
N SER A 42 -1.84 -6.07 -1.69
CA SER A 42 -0.83 -5.08 -2.08
C SER A 42 -0.07 -4.52 -0.86
N PHE A 43 -0.78 -4.23 0.23
CA PHE A 43 -0.14 -3.85 1.50
C PHE A 43 0.74 -4.97 2.06
N PHE A 44 0.23 -6.20 2.11
CA PHE A 44 1.00 -7.36 2.55
C PHE A 44 2.27 -7.57 1.71
N ARG A 45 2.14 -7.51 0.38
CA ARG A 45 3.28 -7.65 -0.54
C ARG A 45 4.34 -6.58 -0.26
N LEU A 46 3.94 -5.33 -0.06
CA LEU A 46 4.87 -4.25 0.26
C LEU A 46 5.53 -4.47 1.64
N ALA A 47 4.75 -4.89 2.64
CA ALA A 47 5.28 -5.23 3.96
C ALA A 47 6.32 -6.36 3.88
N ALA A 48 6.08 -7.41 3.10
CA ALA A 48 7.03 -8.49 2.89
C ALA A 48 8.34 -8.01 2.23
N ILE A 49 8.25 -7.11 1.25
CA ILE A 49 9.43 -6.48 0.63
C ILE A 49 10.23 -5.69 1.66
N CYS A 50 9.56 -4.83 2.43
CA CYS A 50 10.17 -4.02 3.50
C CYS A 50 10.82 -4.91 4.57
N GLN A 51 10.16 -6.00 4.95
CA GLN A 51 10.68 -6.97 5.92
C GLN A 51 11.94 -7.66 5.40
N GLY A 52 12.00 -8.01 4.11
CA GLY A 52 13.20 -8.55 3.50
C GLY A 52 14.38 -7.57 3.50
N VAL A 53 14.12 -6.28 3.25
CA VAL A 53 15.13 -5.21 3.35
C VAL A 53 15.62 -5.05 4.79
N TYR A 54 14.69 -5.00 5.75
CA TYR A 54 15.01 -4.89 7.17
C TYR A 54 15.85 -6.07 7.65
N ARG A 55 15.48 -7.30 7.28
CA ARG A 55 16.23 -8.51 7.64
C ARG A 55 17.66 -8.47 7.11
N ARG A 56 17.86 -8.11 5.83
CA ARG A 56 19.21 -7.96 5.26
C ARG A 56 20.05 -6.94 6.02
N ALA A 57 19.45 -5.88 6.57
CA ALA A 57 20.17 -4.91 7.39
C ALA A 57 20.61 -5.49 8.73
N LEU A 58 19.76 -6.28 9.39
CA LEU A 58 20.10 -6.98 10.62
C LEU A 58 21.21 -8.01 10.41
N ASP A 59 21.20 -8.69 9.27
CA ASP A 59 22.21 -9.67 8.88
C ASP A 59 23.51 -9.00 8.36
N GLY A 60 23.61 -7.67 8.36
CA GLY A 60 24.81 -6.93 7.90
C GLY A 60 25.01 -6.92 6.37
N ASN A 61 24.01 -7.33 5.60
CA ASN A 61 24.04 -7.49 4.14
C ASN A 61 23.17 -6.46 3.40
N ALA A 62 23.13 -5.22 3.90
CA ALA A 62 22.43 -4.11 3.26
C ALA A 62 23.43 -3.04 2.80
N SER A 63 23.27 -2.53 1.57
CA SER A 63 24.14 -1.47 1.01
C SER A 63 24.02 -0.13 1.75
N ASN A 64 22.89 0.11 2.43
CA ASN A 64 22.71 1.22 3.36
C ASN A 64 21.98 0.70 4.61
N PRO A 65 22.72 0.22 5.63
CA PRO A 65 22.13 -0.41 6.82
C PRO A 65 21.22 0.53 7.60
N GLU A 66 21.59 1.80 7.76
CA GLU A 66 20.82 2.77 8.55
C GLU A 66 19.47 3.06 7.91
N LYS A 67 19.42 3.30 6.59
CA LYS A 67 18.15 3.45 5.89
C LYS A 67 17.36 2.14 5.87
N ALA A 68 18.02 1.00 5.70
CA ALA A 68 17.34 -0.30 5.64
C ALA A 68 16.70 -0.70 6.98
N LYS A 69 17.27 -0.30 8.12
CA LYS A 69 16.68 -0.50 9.45
C LYS A 69 15.34 0.23 9.62
N THR A 70 15.16 1.41 9.02
CA THR A 70 13.91 2.17 9.15
C THR A 70 12.70 1.49 8.49
N TYR A 71 12.94 0.56 7.56
CA TYR A 71 11.87 -0.21 6.93
C TYR A 71 11.14 -1.14 7.90
N GLY A 72 11.72 -1.48 9.06
CA GLY A 72 11.00 -2.24 10.09
C GLY A 72 9.73 -1.53 10.58
N GLU A 73 9.74 -0.19 10.67
CA GLU A 73 8.55 0.59 11.02
C GLU A 73 7.53 0.62 9.87
N ALA A 74 8.01 0.65 8.62
CA ALA A 74 7.13 0.55 7.46
C ALA A 74 6.37 -0.79 7.42
N VAL A 75 7.00 -1.89 7.85
CA VAL A 75 6.34 -3.22 7.94
C VAL A 75 5.13 -3.15 8.89
N LYS A 76 5.31 -2.59 10.10
CA LYS A 76 4.23 -2.46 11.09
C LYS A 76 3.08 -1.63 10.55
N LEU A 77 3.39 -0.48 9.96
CA LEU A 77 2.38 0.42 9.37
C LEU A 77 1.59 -0.28 8.26
N LEU A 78 2.27 -0.92 7.31
CA LEU A 78 1.63 -1.57 6.16
C LEU A 78 0.78 -2.77 6.59
N ALA A 79 1.24 -3.55 7.58
CA ALA A 79 0.46 -4.64 8.14
C ALA A 79 -0.81 -4.13 8.84
N ALA A 80 -0.71 -3.04 9.62
CA ALA A 80 -1.88 -2.43 10.26
C ALA A 80 -2.90 -1.93 9.23
N LEU A 81 -2.45 -1.21 8.20
CA LEU A 81 -3.34 -0.74 7.12
C LEU A 81 -4.06 -1.88 6.40
N ALA A 82 -3.40 -3.01 6.18
CA ALA A 82 -4.04 -4.18 5.58
C ALA A 82 -5.14 -4.75 6.48
N VAL A 83 -4.88 -4.87 7.79
CA VAL A 83 -5.85 -5.39 8.76
C VAL A 83 -7.03 -4.44 8.92
N ASP A 84 -6.78 -3.15 9.08
CA ASP A 84 -7.83 -2.15 9.22
C ASP A 84 -8.74 -2.11 7.98
N LEU A 85 -8.17 -2.28 6.77
CA LEU A 85 -8.95 -2.41 5.55
C LEU A 85 -9.82 -3.68 5.55
N ILE A 86 -9.29 -4.83 5.97
CA ILE A 86 -10.04 -6.09 6.06
C ILE A 86 -11.19 -5.97 7.06
N ASP A 87 -10.95 -5.28 8.18
CA ASP A 87 -11.93 -5.05 9.24
C ASP A 87 -12.94 -3.94 8.90
N ASN A 88 -12.84 -3.31 7.73
CA ASN A 88 -13.65 -2.15 7.30
C ASN A 88 -13.56 -0.94 8.26
N LYS A 89 -12.37 -0.68 8.80
CA LYS A 89 -12.08 0.46 9.69
C LYS A 89 -11.51 1.68 8.98
N ILE A 90 -11.34 1.61 7.66
CA ILE A 90 -10.84 2.69 6.78
C ILE A 90 -11.77 2.86 5.59
#